data_AF-A0A7C6EA90-F1
#
_entry.id   AF-A0A7C6EA90-F1
#
_cell.length_a   1.000
_cell.length_b   1.000
_cell.length_c   1.000
_cell.angle_alpha   90.00
_cell.angle_beta   90.00
_cell.angle_gamma   90.00
#
_symmetry.space_group_name_H-M   'P 1'
#
loop_
_entity.id
_entity.type
_entity.pdbx_description
1 polymer ?
#
loop_
_entity_poly.entity_id
_entity_poly.type
_entity_poly.pdbx_seq_one_letter_code
_entity_poly.pdbx_strand_id
1 'polypeptide(L)' 'MDFQSLITALQTGTIQMAVAGMTITPQRAQVVYFSKPYYHSGQSILVKKGSPIKDLAECLKKQAK' A
#
# COMPACT_ATOMS: atom_id res chain seq x y z
N MET A 1 10.03 -10.44 -2.25
CA MET A 1 9.66 -10.47 -0.83
C MET A 1 8.43 -9.61 -0.68
N ASP A 2 7.33 -10.16 -0.16
CA ASP A 2 6.12 -9.37 0.08
C ASP A 2 6.25 -8.53 1.36
N PHE A 3 5.34 -7.57 1.57
CA PHE A 3 5.36 -6.70 2.75
C PHE A 3 5.09 -7.45 4.06
N GLN A 4 4.38 -8.57 4.03
CA GLN A 4 4.09 -9.36 5.23
C GLN A 4 5.35 -10.06 5.73
N SER A 5 6.12 -10.61 4.80
CA SER A 5 7.40 -11.25 5.04
C SER A 5 8.40 -10.28 5.67
N LEU A 6 8.39 -9.00 5.26
CA LEU A 6 9.25 -7.96 5.87
C LEU A 6 8.90 -7.72 7.34
N ILE A 7 7.61 -7.68 7.67
CA ILE A 7 7.15 -7.49 9.06
C ILE A 7 7.55 -8.69 9.91
N THR A 8 7.33 -9.91 9.42
CA THR A 8 7.75 -11.13 10.13
C THR A 8 9.26 -11.15 10.32
N ALA A 9 10.06 -10.81 9.30
CA ALA A 9 11.52 -10.79 9.40
C ALA A 9 12.05 -9.76 10.42
N LEU A 10 11.35 -8.63 10.61
CA LEU A 10 11.64 -7.67 11.68
C LEU A 10 11.30 -8.25 13.06
N GLN A 11 10.14 -8.91 13.18
CA GLN A 11 9.71 -9.52 14.45
C GLN A 11 10.62 -10.69 14.89
N THR A 12 11.12 -11.47 13.93
CA THR A 12 12.07 -12.57 14.20
C THR A 12 13.51 -12.09 14.38
N GLY A 13 13.79 -10.80 14.14
CA GLY A 13 15.13 -10.23 14.22
C GLY A 13 16.07 -10.63 13.07
N THR A 14 15.56 -11.32 12.05
CA THR A 14 16.32 -11.71 10.86
C THR A 14 16.85 -10.48 10.11
N ILE A 15 16.08 -9.40 10.13
CA ILE A 15 16.51 -8.07 9.67
C ILE A 15 16.29 -7.05 10.79
N GLN A 16 17.06 -5.97 10.77
CA GLN A 16 16.97 -4.89 11.76
C GLN A 16 16.22 -3.67 11.23
N MET A 17 16.12 -3.53 9.90
CA MET A 17 15.41 -2.43 9.25
C MET A 17 14.88 -2.87 7.88
N ALA A 18 13.70 -2.39 7.50
CA ALA A 18 13.14 -2.53 6.16
C ALA A 18 12.96 -1.15 5.53
N VAL A 19 13.47 -0.97 4.30
CA VAL A 19 13.27 0.25 3.50
C VAL A 19 12.52 -0.15 2.23
N ALA A 20 11.21 0.10 2.21
CA ALA A 20 10.33 -0.28 1.11
C ALA A 20 9.14 0.68 1.06
N GLY A 21 8.44 0.74 -0.07
CA GLY A 21 7.19 1.49 -0.26
C GLY A 21 6.02 0.88 0.52
N MET A 22 6.17 0.76 1.84
CA MET A 22 5.21 0.13 2.74
C MET A 22 4.28 1.20 3.31
N THR A 23 2.97 1.03 3.08
CA THR A 23 1.96 1.89 3.69
C THR A 23 1.92 1.67 5.21
N ILE A 24 1.99 2.78 5.96
CA ILE A 24 1.78 2.80 7.41
C ILE A 24 0.28 2.58 7.67
N THR A 25 -0.06 1.53 8.42
CA THR A 25 -1.43 1.24 8.85
C THR A 25 -1.47 0.98 10.36
N PRO A 26 -2.62 1.21 11.04
CA PRO A 26 -2.74 0.96 12.48
C PRO A 26 -2.38 -0.48 12.87
N GLN A 27 -2.80 -1.46 12.07
CA GLN A 27 -2.53 -2.88 12.32
C GLN A 27 -1.03 -3.20 12.26
N ARG A 28 -0.29 -2.60 11.31
CA ARG A 28 1.16 -2.80 11.19
C ARG A 28 1.91 -2.08 12.31
N ALA A 29 1.45 -0.88 12.68
CA ALA A 29 2.05 -0.08 13.75
C ALA A 29 1.90 -0.69 15.15
N GLN A 30 1.00 -1.67 15.34
CA GLN A 30 0.89 -2.44 16.59
C GLN A 30 2.05 -3.42 16.79
N VAL A 31 2.71 -3.84 15.71
CA VAL A 31 3.68 -4.94 15.73
C VAL A 31 5.10 -4.53 15.34
N VAL A 32 5.27 -3.39 14.67
CA VAL A 32 6.58 -2.82 14.31
C VAL A 32 6.57 -1.30 14.43
N TYR A 33 7.74 -0.72 14.67
CA TYR A 33 7.92 0.73 14.66
C TYR A 33 8.12 1.26 13.23
N PHE A 34 7.47 2.38 12.92
CA PHE A 34 7.69 3.15 11.70
C PHE A 34 8.44 4.44 12.01
N SER A 35 9.28 4.88 11.07
CA SER A 35 9.80 6.25 11.07
C SER A 35 8.69 7.25 10.70
N LYS A 36 9.02 8.54 10.73
CA LYS A 36 8.17 9.55 10.09
C LYS A 36 8.03 9.21 8.59
N PRO A 37 6.85 9.40 7.99
CA PRO A 37 6.65 9.10 6.58
C PRO A 37 7.61 9.95 5.73
N TYR A 38 8.32 9.29 4.81
CA TYR A 38 9.19 9.97 3.85
C TYR A 38 8.50 10.22 2.50
N TYR A 39 7.31 9.65 2.29
CA TYR A 39 6.48 9.83 1.10
C TYR A 39 4.99 9.70 1.46
N HIS A 40 4.18 10.64 0.98
CA HIS A 40 2.72 10.58 1.12
C HIS A 40 2.10 10.11 -0.20
N SER A 41 1.53 8.90 -0.18
CA SER A 41 0.88 8.29 -1.33
C SER A 41 -0.64 8.26 -1.17
N GLY A 42 -1.37 8.48 -2.26
CA GLY A 42 -2.80 8.18 -2.38
C GLY A 42 -3.05 7.02 -3.34
N GLN A 43 -4.16 6.30 -3.14
CA GLN A 43 -4.64 5.36 -4.15
C GLN A 43 -5.19 6.13 -5.35
N SER A 44 -4.97 5.64 -6.56
CA SER A 44 -5.42 6.28 -7.80
C SER A 44 -5.72 5.21 -8.85
N ILE A 45 -6.59 5.54 -9.80
CA ILE A 45 -6.98 4.64 -10.88
C ILE A 45 -6.31 5.10 -12.16
N LEU A 46 -5.54 4.22 -12.78
CA LEU A 46 -4.97 4.47 -14.11
C LEU A 46 -5.98 4.04 -15.17
N VAL A 47 -6.31 4.97 -16.08
CA VAL A 47 -7.21 4.70 -17.21
C VAL A 47 -6.52 4.98 -18.53
N LYS A 48 -6.93 4.26 -19.59
CA LYS A 48 -6.46 4.52 -20.94
C LYS A 48 -6.87 5.95 -21.36
N LYS A 49 -6.01 6.64 -22.11
CA LYS A 49 -6.34 7.95 -22.70
C LYS A 49 -7.64 7.85 -23.50
N GLY A 50 -8.57 8.79 -23.26
CA GLY A 50 -9.90 8.78 -23.87
C GLY A 50 -10.92 7.88 -23.17
N SER A 51 -10.57 7.25 -22.03
CA SER A 51 -11.53 6.52 -21.21
C SER A 51 -12.64 7.46 -20.71
N PRO A 52 -13.92 7.02 -20.72
CA PRO A 52 -15.01 7.80 -20.15
C PRO A 52 -14.99 7.79 -18.62
N ILE A 53 -14.16 6.96 -17.97
CA ILE A 53 -14.08 6.82 -16.52
C ILE A 53 -13.40 8.06 -15.93
N LYS A 54 -14.15 8.83 -15.14
CA LYS A 54 -13.70 10.05 -14.45
C LYS A 54 -13.59 9.88 -12.94
N ASP A 55 -14.26 8.88 -12.37
CA ASP A 55 -14.27 8.60 -10.94
C ASP A 55 -14.36 7.09 -10.63
N LEU A 56 -14.23 6.77 -9.34
CA LEU A 56 -14.28 5.40 -8.85
C LEU A 56 -15.67 4.76 -9.06
N ALA A 57 -16.76 5.53 -8.97
CA ALA A 57 -18.11 5.00 -9.13
C ALA A 57 -18.36 4.53 -10.57
N GLU A 58 -17.87 5.27 -11.55
CA GLU A 58 -17.89 4.86 -12.96
C GLU A 58 -17.02 3.62 -13.23
N CYS A 59 -15.88 3.51 -12.53
CA CYS A 59 -15.02 2.33 -12.63
C CYS A 59 -15.73 1.06 -12.10
N LEU A 60 -16.39 1.15 -10.94
CA LEU A 60 -17.08 0.02 -10.31
C LEU A 60 -18.30 -0.46 -11.10
N LYS A 61 -19.05 0.45 -11.74
CA LYS A 61 -20.20 0.11 -12.60
C LYS A 61 -19.82 -0.79 -13.78
N LYS A 62 -18.58 -0.71 -14.28
CA LYS A 62 -18.11 -1.54 -15.40
C LYS A 62 -17.65 -2.95 -14.99
N GLN A 63 -17.20 -3.16 -13.75
CA GLN A 63 -16.79 -4.50 -13.27
C GLN A 63 -17.98 -5.42 -12.97
N ALA A 64 -19.18 -4.87 -12.77
CA ALA A 64 -20.40 -5.63 -12.51
C ALA A 64 -21.11 -6.13 -13.80
N LYS A 65 -20.48 -5.97 -14.97
CA LYS A 65 -20.90 -6.55 -16.26
C LYS A 65 -19.82 -7.50 -16.74
#